data_AF-A0A2V5UPB6-F1
#
_entry.id   AF-A0A2V5UPB6-F1
#
_cell.length_a   1.000
_cell.length_b   1.000
_cell.length_c   1.000
_cell.angle_alpha   90.00
_cell.angle_beta   90.00
_cell.angle_gamma   90.00
#
_symmetry.space_group_name_H-M   'P 1'
#
loop_
_entity.id
_entity.type
_entity.pdbx_description
1 polymer ?
#
loop_
_entity_poly.entity_id
_entity_poly.type
_entity_poly.pdbx_seq_one_letter_code
_entity_poly.pdbx_strand_id
1 'polypeptide(L)'
;MDAARGQLESAILLWFLEKDLASIHTLTVAAQELLHHTGKPQGKPSKLVSLIKSQPRAFQKQAREAQNFFKHPQKHTRVLYSPLSAELFIIDALALYEDLANHLTPLMKLFAIRFSLSYPDTLPFDLTVKLPIGVRRDDLAKLGRADFLKEVLPFLA
;
A
#
# COMPACT_ATOMS: atom_id res chain seq x y z
N MET A 1 -4.29 -16.35 1.54
CA MET A 1 -4.35 -15.26 0.54
C MET A 1 -5.55 -14.37 0.77
N ASP A 2 -6.76 -14.91 0.99
CA ASP A 2 -7.98 -14.10 1.18
C ASP A 2 -7.92 -13.09 2.32
N ALA A 3 -7.35 -13.48 3.47
CA ALA A 3 -7.15 -12.54 4.58
C ALA A 3 -6.26 -11.36 4.18
N ALA A 4 -5.15 -11.61 3.47
CA ALA A 4 -4.28 -10.53 3.00
C ALA A 4 -4.98 -9.63 1.99
N ARG A 5 -5.73 -10.22 1.06
CA ARG A 5 -6.57 -9.49 0.10
C ARG A 5 -7.56 -8.57 0.80
N GLY A 6 -8.35 -9.10 1.73
CA GLY A 6 -9.39 -8.34 2.42
C GLY A 6 -8.82 -7.20 3.27
N GLN A 7 -7.67 -7.41 3.92
CA GLN A 7 -6.96 -6.37 4.67
C GLN A 7 -6.44 -5.27 3.75
N LEU A 8 -5.84 -5.64 2.62
CA LEU A 8 -5.29 -4.71 1.64
C LEU A 8 -6.38 -3.90 0.93
N GLU A 9 -7.48 -4.54 0.50
CA GLU A 9 -8.62 -3.85 -0.12
C GLU A 9 -9.30 -2.90 0.87
N SER A 10 -9.44 -3.30 2.14
CA SER A 10 -9.98 -2.42 3.19
C SER A 10 -9.09 -1.21 3.43
N ALA A 11 -7.76 -1.40 3.49
CA ALA A 11 -6.81 -0.31 3.65
C ALA A 11 -6.87 0.69 2.49
N ILE A 12 -6.91 0.19 1.25
CA ILE A 12 -7.04 1.01 0.05
C ILE A 12 -8.35 1.79 0.06
N LEU A 13 -9.47 1.15 0.39
CA LEU A 13 -10.77 1.83 0.42
C LEU A 13 -10.77 2.96 1.46
N LEU A 14 -10.25 2.70 2.66
CA LEU A 14 -10.11 3.74 3.69
C LEU A 14 -9.19 4.88 3.24
N TRP A 15 -8.12 4.58 2.51
CA TRP A 15 -7.22 5.58 1.95
C TRP A 15 -7.90 6.46 0.91
N PHE A 16 -8.71 5.87 0.02
CA PHE A 16 -9.48 6.63 -0.96
C PHE A 16 -10.57 7.50 -0.33
N LEU A 17 -11.18 7.01 0.75
CA LEU A 17 -12.23 7.71 1.50
C LEU A 17 -11.67 8.66 2.58
N GLU A 18 -10.35 8.89 2.59
CA GLU A 18 -9.64 9.79 3.52
C GLU A 18 -10.01 9.54 4.98
N LYS A 19 -10.06 8.25 5.35
CA LYS A 19 -10.37 7.79 6.70
C LYS A 19 -9.11 7.72 7.58
N ASP A 20 -9.31 7.22 8.79
CA ASP A 20 -8.30 7.16 9.83
C ASP A 20 -6.99 6.48 9.37
N LEU A 21 -5.89 7.22 9.50
CA LEU A 21 -4.58 6.79 9.04
C LEU A 21 -4.02 5.62 9.86
N ALA A 22 -4.35 5.53 11.16
CA ALA A 22 -3.89 4.42 12.00
C ALA A 22 -4.51 3.09 11.54
N SER A 23 -5.79 3.12 11.17
CA SER A 23 -6.50 2.00 10.58
C SER A 23 -5.88 1.59 9.24
N ILE A 24 -5.65 2.55 8.34
CA ILE A 24 -5.00 2.28 7.03
C ILE A 24 -3.64 1.60 7.24
N HIS A 25 -2.80 2.16 8.10
CA HIS A 25 -1.46 1.62 8.39
C HIS A 25 -1.55 0.21 8.98
N THR A 26 -2.43 0.01 9.97
CA THR A 26 -2.58 -1.28 10.66
C THR A 26 -3.00 -2.38 9.70
N LEU A 27 -4.03 -2.14 8.87
CA LEU A 27 -4.51 -3.10 7.88
C LEU A 27 -3.45 -3.40 6.82
N THR A 28 -2.75 -2.36 6.33
CA THR A 28 -1.70 -2.51 5.32
C THR A 28 -0.55 -3.37 5.84
N VAL A 29 -0.06 -3.09 7.05
CA VAL A 29 1.03 -3.86 7.63
C VAL A 29 0.60 -5.30 7.91
N ALA A 30 -0.64 -5.53 8.35
CA ALA A 30 -1.17 -6.88 8.50
C ALA A 30 -1.20 -7.64 7.16
N ALA A 31 -1.63 -6.99 6.08
CA ALA A 31 -1.60 -7.57 4.74
C ALA A 31 -0.16 -7.89 4.29
N GLN A 32 0.78 -6.95 4.46
CA GLN A 32 2.18 -7.13 4.11
C GLN A 32 2.82 -8.28 4.91
N GLU A 33 2.55 -8.39 6.22
CA GLU A 33 3.06 -9.47 7.05
C GLU A 33 2.61 -10.83 6.53
N LEU A 34 1.31 -10.99 6.21
CA LEU A 34 0.77 -12.22 5.64
C LEU A 34 1.40 -12.55 4.28
N LEU A 35 1.51 -11.57 3.40
CA LEU A 35 2.10 -11.75 2.08
C LEU A 35 3.60 -12.07 2.16
N HIS A 36 4.36 -11.38 3.02
CA HIS A 36 5.79 -11.63 3.21
C HIS A 36 6.05 -13.05 3.72
N HIS A 37 5.29 -13.52 4.71
CA HIS A 37 5.42 -14.88 5.22
C HIS A 37 5.05 -15.93 4.15
N THR A 38 4.10 -15.62 3.29
CA THR A 38 3.67 -16.51 2.19
C THR A 38 4.67 -16.55 1.04
N GLY A 39 5.24 -15.39 0.65
CA GLY A 39 6.12 -15.28 -0.51
C GLY A 39 7.59 -15.57 -0.21
N LYS A 40 8.06 -15.36 1.02
CA LYS A 40 9.47 -15.59 1.39
C LYS A 40 9.96 -17.02 1.09
N PRO A 41 9.23 -18.10 1.41
CA PRO A 41 9.65 -19.47 1.06
C PRO A 41 9.71 -19.73 -0.45
N GLN A 42 9.03 -18.91 -1.26
CA GLN A 42 8.96 -19.01 -2.72
C GLN A 42 10.00 -18.11 -3.42
N GLY A 43 10.94 -17.52 -2.66
CA GLY A 43 11.93 -16.58 -3.21
C GLY A 43 11.35 -15.20 -3.55
N LYS A 44 10.13 -14.90 -3.11
CA LYS A 44 9.41 -13.63 -3.36
C LYS A 44 9.17 -12.87 -2.04
N PRO A 45 10.21 -12.39 -1.32
CA PRO A 45 9.98 -11.59 -0.12
C PRO A 45 9.53 -10.17 -0.50
N SER A 46 8.76 -9.52 0.39
CA SER A 46 8.56 -8.06 0.33
C SER A 46 9.89 -7.31 0.16
N LYS A 47 9.94 -6.42 -0.85
CA LYS A 47 11.10 -5.59 -1.16
C LYS A 47 11.30 -4.56 -0.05
N LEU A 48 10.24 -3.91 0.43
CA LEU A 48 10.28 -2.91 1.50
C LEU A 48 10.74 -3.51 2.83
N VAL A 49 10.21 -4.67 3.23
CA VAL A 49 10.64 -5.36 4.46
C VAL A 49 12.12 -5.73 4.38
N SER A 50 12.57 -6.21 3.21
CA SER A 50 13.97 -6.58 3.00
C SER A 50 14.89 -5.36 3.05
N LEU A 51 14.47 -4.24 2.43
CA LEU A 51 15.16 -2.97 2.50
C LEU A 51 15.25 -2.45 3.93
N ILE A 52 14.15 -2.44 4.69
CA ILE A 52 14.15 -2.02 6.10
C ILE A 52 15.14 -2.89 6.90
N LYS A 53 15.14 -4.21 6.70
CA LYS A 53 16.05 -5.14 7.39
C LYS A 53 17.53 -4.90 7.04
N SER A 54 17.85 -4.33 5.87
CA SER A 54 19.22 -3.99 5.50
C SER A 54 19.69 -2.66 6.08
N GLN A 55 18.80 -1.85 6.67
CA GLN A 55 19.15 -0.56 7.29
C GLN A 55 19.68 -0.73 8.73
N PRO A 56 20.35 0.29 9.31
CA PRO A 56 20.78 0.28 10.70
C PRO A 56 19.64 0.00 11.69
N ARG A 57 19.97 -0.60 12.84
CA ARG A 57 18.98 -0.98 13.88
C ARG A 57 18.09 0.20 14.33
N ALA A 58 18.65 1.41 14.38
CA ALA A 58 17.89 2.61 14.74
C ALA A 58 16.77 2.90 13.71
N PHE A 59 17.10 2.82 12.41
CA PHE A 59 16.12 2.97 11.34
C PHE A 59 15.06 1.86 11.37
N GLN A 60 15.48 0.61 11.57
CA GLN A 60 14.55 -0.52 11.71
C GLN A 60 13.54 -0.31 12.85
N LYS A 61 14.02 0.21 13.99
CA LYS A 61 13.17 0.51 15.14
C LYS A 61 12.17 1.61 14.81
N GLN A 62 12.62 2.68 14.16
CA GLN A 62 11.76 3.80 13.73
C GLN A 62 10.70 3.35 12.72
N ALA A 63 11.09 2.55 11.72
CA ALA A 63 10.16 2.03 10.71
C ALA A 63 9.04 1.15 11.29
N ARG A 64 9.29 0.50 12.44
CA ARG A 64 8.32 -0.34 13.16
C ARG A 64 7.60 0.39 14.29
N GLU A 65 7.94 1.65 14.56
CA GLU A 65 7.46 2.36 15.73
C GLU A 65 5.94 2.52 15.72
N ALA A 66 5.37 2.92 14.59
CA ALA A 66 3.92 3.06 14.41
C ALA A 66 3.18 1.74 14.64
N GLN A 67 3.66 0.66 14.03
CA GLN A 67 3.09 -0.67 14.19
C GLN A 67 3.15 -1.14 15.66
N ASN A 68 4.31 -0.98 16.30
CA ASN A 68 4.52 -1.40 17.68
C ASN A 68 3.64 -0.61 18.64
N PHE A 69 3.47 0.69 18.40
CA PHE A 69 2.59 1.54 19.20
C PHE A 69 1.12 1.13 19.08
N PHE A 70 0.64 0.84 17.87
CA PHE A 70 -0.74 0.38 17.69
C PHE A 70 -0.98 -1.01 18.32
N LYS A 71 0.02 -1.89 18.33
CA LYS A 71 -0.08 -3.22 18.97
C LYS A 71 0.07 -3.17 20.50
N HIS A 72 0.97 -2.32 20.99
CA HIS A 72 1.37 -2.25 22.40
C HIS A 72 1.52 -0.78 22.82
N PRO A 73 0.40 -0.07 23.08
CA PRO A 73 0.47 1.32 23.46
C PRO A 73 1.21 1.46 24.79
N GLN A 74 2.38 2.09 24.77
CA GLN A 74 3.12 2.45 25.98
C GLN A 74 2.64 3.80 26.51
N LYS A 75 2.58 3.96 27.84
CA LYS A 75 2.23 5.23 28.48
C LYS A 75 3.24 6.32 28.03
N HIS A 76 2.69 7.45 27.54
CA HIS A 76 3.41 8.67 27.15
C HIS A 76 4.17 8.68 25.81
N THR A 77 3.94 7.72 24.92
CA THR A 77 4.53 7.75 23.58
C THR A 77 3.57 8.41 22.58
N ARG A 78 4.01 9.48 21.92
CA ARG A 78 3.39 9.97 20.67
C ARG A 78 4.22 9.43 19.52
N VAL A 79 3.62 8.63 18.66
CA VAL A 79 4.28 8.14 17.46
C VAL A 79 3.80 8.92 16.25
N LEU A 80 4.75 9.45 15.49
CA LEU A 80 4.49 10.05 14.20
C LEU A 80 4.42 8.95 13.16
N TYR A 81 3.32 8.91 12.41
CA TYR A 81 3.14 8.04 11.26
C TYR A 81 2.57 8.91 10.13
N SER A 82 3.18 8.83 8.95
CA SER A 82 2.86 9.73 7.85
C SER A 82 1.96 9.02 6.81
N PRO A 83 1.12 9.77 6.07
CA PRO A 83 0.38 9.24 4.93
C PRO A 83 1.27 8.53 3.91
N LEU A 84 2.45 9.12 3.63
CA LEU A 84 3.41 8.56 2.69
C LEU A 84 3.92 7.18 3.13
N SER A 85 4.17 6.98 4.43
CA SER A 85 4.56 5.65 4.93
C SER A 85 3.49 4.62 4.62
N ALA A 86 2.22 4.91 4.89
CA ALA A 86 1.13 3.99 4.58
C ALA A 86 1.07 3.66 3.08
N GLU A 87 1.24 4.65 2.20
CA GLU A 87 1.25 4.44 0.76
C GLU A 87 2.40 3.56 0.27
N LEU A 88 3.60 3.72 0.84
CA LEU A 88 4.76 2.86 0.56
C LEU A 88 4.52 1.41 0.98
N PHE A 89 3.86 1.20 2.13
CA PHE A 89 3.48 -0.15 2.55
C PHE A 89 2.38 -0.74 1.65
N ILE A 90 1.41 0.06 1.20
CA ILE A 90 0.34 -0.39 0.29
C ILE A 90 0.96 -0.84 -1.03
N ILE A 91 1.82 -0.02 -1.65
CA ILE A 91 2.38 -0.34 -2.98
C ILE A 91 3.30 -1.57 -2.94
N ASP A 92 4.07 -1.76 -1.87
CA ASP A 92 4.89 -2.96 -1.66
C ASP A 92 4.01 -4.22 -1.45
N ALA A 93 2.92 -4.10 -0.68
CA ALA A 93 1.96 -5.18 -0.52
C ALA A 93 1.26 -5.53 -1.84
N LEU A 94 1.00 -4.54 -2.71
CA LEU A 94 0.41 -4.76 -4.04
C LEU A 94 1.35 -5.55 -4.95
N ALA A 95 2.61 -5.14 -5.03
CA ALA A 95 3.62 -5.83 -5.84
C ALA A 95 3.75 -7.29 -5.39
N LEU A 96 3.80 -7.51 -4.07
CA LEU A 96 3.88 -8.86 -3.52
C LEU A 96 2.60 -9.67 -3.73
N TYR A 97 1.43 -9.03 -3.67
CA TYR A 97 0.16 -9.69 -3.99
C TYR A 97 0.12 -10.12 -5.47
N GLU A 98 0.50 -9.23 -6.39
CA GLU A 98 0.57 -9.52 -7.83
C GLU A 98 1.53 -10.68 -8.11
N ASP A 99 2.72 -10.67 -7.50
CA ASP A 99 3.71 -11.74 -7.62
C ASP A 99 3.19 -13.11 -7.16
N LEU A 100 2.30 -13.15 -6.16
CA LEU A 100 1.76 -14.38 -5.57
C LEU A 100 0.45 -14.84 -6.22
N ALA A 101 -0.41 -13.91 -6.62
CA ALA A 101 -1.72 -14.19 -7.20
C ALA A 101 -1.72 -14.16 -8.73
N ASN A 102 -0.68 -13.61 -9.37
CA ASN A 102 -0.60 -13.32 -10.80
C ASN A 102 -1.72 -12.40 -11.33
N HIS A 103 -2.36 -11.64 -10.44
CA HIS A 103 -3.34 -10.62 -10.80
C HIS A 103 -3.52 -9.60 -9.68
N LEU A 104 -4.03 -8.42 -10.03
CA LEU A 104 -4.52 -7.41 -9.09
C LEU A 104 -6.04 -7.30 -9.17
N THR A 105 -6.68 -6.98 -8.05
CA THR A 105 -8.11 -6.66 -8.03
C THR A 105 -8.36 -5.26 -8.60
N PRO A 106 -9.60 -4.90 -9.00
CA PRO A 106 -9.90 -3.56 -9.51
C PRO A 106 -9.47 -2.43 -8.55
N LEU A 107 -9.68 -2.63 -7.25
CA LEU A 107 -9.34 -1.64 -6.23
C LEU A 107 -7.81 -1.49 -6.06
N MET A 108 -7.07 -2.60 -6.17
CA MET A 108 -5.60 -2.57 -6.16
C MET A 108 -5.03 -1.86 -7.40
N LYS A 109 -5.56 -2.18 -8.60
CA LYS A 109 -5.20 -1.49 -9.84
C LYS A 109 -5.44 0.01 -9.72
N LEU A 110 -6.61 0.39 -9.20
CA LEU A 110 -6.98 1.79 -8.98
C LEU A 110 -5.97 2.52 -8.10
N PHE A 111 -5.57 1.92 -6.97
CA PHE A 111 -4.54 2.50 -6.10
C PHE A 111 -3.22 2.65 -6.83
N ALA A 112 -2.74 1.61 -7.51
CA ALA A 112 -1.49 1.65 -8.26
C ALA A 112 -1.49 2.75 -9.35
N ILE A 113 -2.60 2.92 -10.08
CA ILE A 113 -2.75 4.04 -11.02
C ILE A 113 -2.60 5.36 -10.26
N ARG A 114 -3.39 5.57 -9.20
CA ARG A 114 -3.36 6.84 -8.46
C ARG A 114 -1.97 7.14 -7.92
N PHE A 115 -1.31 6.13 -7.37
CA PHE A 115 0.04 6.22 -6.85
C PHE A 115 1.04 6.65 -7.93
N SER A 116 1.01 6.01 -9.10
CA SER A 116 1.88 6.36 -10.23
C SER A 116 1.67 7.78 -10.78
N LEU A 117 0.46 8.34 -10.61
CA LEU A 117 0.16 9.73 -10.97
C LEU A 117 0.72 10.72 -9.94
N SER A 118 0.68 10.37 -8.65
CA SER A 118 1.22 11.20 -7.57
C SER A 118 2.74 11.17 -7.48
N TYR A 119 3.36 10.10 -7.98
CA TYR A 119 4.78 9.79 -7.84
C TYR A 119 5.37 9.36 -9.20
N PRO A 120 5.37 10.25 -10.22
CA PRO A 120 5.71 9.88 -11.60
C PRO A 120 7.17 9.46 -11.78
N ASP A 121 8.08 9.99 -10.96
CA ASP A 121 9.52 9.74 -11.01
C ASP A 121 9.98 8.72 -9.96
N THR A 122 9.04 8.04 -9.29
CA THR A 122 9.34 7.33 -8.05
C THR A 122 8.88 5.87 -8.00
N LEU A 123 9.80 5.08 -7.45
CA LEU A 123 9.75 3.76 -6.80
C LEU A 123 10.10 2.50 -7.60
N PRO A 124 10.82 1.54 -6.96
CA PRO A 124 11.40 0.34 -7.56
C PRO A 124 10.41 -0.83 -7.67
N PHE A 125 9.12 -0.53 -7.82
CA PHE A 125 8.07 -1.55 -7.85
C PHE A 125 7.58 -1.73 -9.29
N ASP A 126 7.87 -2.91 -9.85
CA ASP A 126 7.49 -3.31 -11.19
C ASP A 126 5.99 -3.69 -11.21
N LEU A 127 5.10 -2.70 -11.17
CA LEU A 127 3.66 -2.94 -11.27
C LEU A 127 3.20 -2.87 -12.73
N THR A 128 2.49 -3.91 -13.19
CA THR A 128 1.92 -3.97 -14.55
C THR A 128 0.58 -3.24 -14.62
N VAL A 129 0.59 -1.91 -14.53
CA VAL A 129 -0.63 -1.13 -14.54
C VAL A 129 -0.66 -0.14 -15.69
N LYS A 130 -1.66 -0.30 -16.57
CA LYS A 130 -1.92 0.60 -17.70
C LYS A 130 -3.09 1.51 -17.36
N LEU A 131 -3.01 2.77 -17.78
CA LEU A 131 -4.14 3.69 -17.70
C LEU A 131 -5.30 3.20 -18.58
N PRO A 132 -6.56 3.35 -18.15
CA PRO A 132 -7.72 3.07 -19.00
C PRO A 132 -7.67 3.90 -20.29
N ILE A 133 -8.07 3.27 -21.40
CA ILE A 133 -8.12 3.92 -22.72
C ILE A 133 -9.16 5.04 -22.69
N GLY A 134 -8.79 6.25 -23.16
CA GLY A 134 -9.71 7.38 -23.32
C GLY A 134 -9.68 8.42 -22.20
N VAL A 135 -8.87 8.24 -21.15
CA VAL A 135 -8.78 9.21 -20.04
C VAL A 135 -7.48 10.02 -20.10
N ARG A 136 -7.56 11.36 -20.04
CA ARG A 136 -6.38 12.22 -20.03
C ARG A 136 -5.72 12.22 -18.65
N ARG A 137 -4.41 11.97 -18.61
CA ARG A 137 -3.59 11.91 -17.38
C ARG A 137 -3.74 13.16 -16.49
N ASP A 138 -3.75 14.33 -17.12
CA ASP A 138 -3.80 15.63 -16.42
C ASP A 138 -5.13 15.89 -15.72
N ASP A 139 -6.22 15.33 -16.23
CA ASP A 139 -7.56 15.50 -15.65
C ASP A 139 -7.71 14.59 -14.42
N LEU A 140 -7.15 13.38 -14.48
CA LEU A 140 -7.14 12.43 -13.36
C LEU A 140 -6.27 12.87 -12.18
N ALA A 141 -5.12 13.48 -12.45
CA ALA A 141 -4.20 13.92 -11.40
C ALA A 141 -4.81 15.02 -10.51
N LYS A 142 -5.77 15.79 -11.04
CA LYS A 142 -6.45 16.88 -10.33
C LYS A 142 -7.58 16.40 -9.41
N LEU A 143 -8.09 15.19 -9.60
CA LEU A 143 -9.19 14.67 -8.79
C LEU A 143 -8.73 14.45 -7.34
N GLY A 144 -9.62 14.73 -6.39
CA GLY A 144 -9.48 14.23 -5.01
C GLY A 144 -9.54 12.71 -4.97
N ARG A 145 -9.10 12.08 -3.87
CA ARG A 145 -9.05 10.61 -3.77
C ARG A 145 -10.44 9.99 -3.92
N ALA A 146 -11.45 10.53 -3.25
CA ALA A 146 -12.81 10.00 -3.31
C ALA A 146 -13.43 10.13 -4.70
N ASP A 147 -13.18 11.24 -5.41
CA ASP A 147 -13.69 11.43 -6.78
C ASP A 147 -12.94 10.55 -7.77
N PHE A 148 -11.62 10.40 -7.61
CA PHE A 148 -10.83 9.46 -8.39
C PHE A 148 -11.35 8.02 -8.26
N LEU A 149 -11.74 7.61 -7.05
CA LEU A 149 -12.37 6.30 -6.82
C LEU A 149 -13.67 6.15 -7.61
N LYS A 150 -14.56 7.14 -7.57
CA LYS A 150 -15.85 7.09 -8.28
C LYS A 150 -15.70 7.08 -9.79
N GLU A 151 -14.81 7.91 -10.30
CA GLU A 151 -14.63 8.13 -11.75
C GLU A 151 -13.87 6.97 -12.41
N VAL A 152 -12.83 6.42 -11.76
CA VAL A 152 -11.93 5.46 -12.43
C VAL A 152 -12.30 4.00 -12.16
N LEU A 153 -12.86 3.68 -10.98
CA LEU A 153 -13.19 2.28 -10.62
C LEU A 153 -14.13 1.57 -11.63
N PRO A 154 -15.17 2.21 -12.20
CA PRO A 154 -16.06 1.57 -13.18
C PRO A 154 -15.35 1.04 -14.43
N PHE A 155 -14.17 1.59 -14.77
CA PHE A 155 -13.39 1.17 -15.93
C PHE A 155 -12.44 0.01 -15.63
N LEU A 156 -12.32 -0.41 -14.38
CA LEU A 156 -11.38 -1.45 -13.91
C LEU A 156 -12.07 -2.75 -13.48
N ALA A 157 -13.40 -2.77 -13.46
CA ALA A 157 -14.24 -3.90 -13.07
C ALA A 157 -14.28 -5.01 -14.14
#